data_AF-A0A5K7YFP4-F1
#
_entry.id   AF-A0A5K7YFP4-F1
#
_cell.length_a   1.000
_cell.length_b   1.000
_cell.length_c   1.000
_cell.angle_alpha   90.00
_cell.angle_beta   90.00
_cell.angle_gamma   90.00
#
_symmetry.space_group_name_H-M   'P 1'
#
loop_
_entity.id
_entity.type
_entity.pdbx_description
1 polymer ?
#
loop_
_entity_poly.entity_id
_entity_poly.type
_entity_poly.pdbx_seq_one_letter_code
_entity_poly.pdbx_strand_id
1 'polypeptide(L)' 'MTTTSEVFKCRECGAIVAVLTGGKGELVCCDQKMVEVTPDKAKKLIHDMARPGTP' A
#
# COMPACT_ATOMS: atom_id res chain seq x y z
N MET A 1 3.79 13.92 -4.61
CA MET A 1 2.53 14.68 -4.50
C MET A 1 1.47 13.64 -4.20
N THR A 2 0.85 13.68 -3.03
CA THR A 2 -0.17 12.68 -2.67
C THR A 2 -1.55 13.20 -3.02
N THR A 3 -2.34 12.36 -3.69
CA THR A 3 -3.72 12.64 -4.08
C THR A 3 -4.68 12.02 -3.07
N THR A 4 -5.79 12.70 -2.80
CA THR A 4 -6.85 12.16 -1.94
C THR A 4 -7.37 10.84 -2.53
N SER A 5 -7.56 9.82 -1.67
CA SER A 5 -7.93 8.44 -2.00
C SER A 5 -6.81 7.53 -2.54
N GLU A 6 -5.56 7.96 -2.52
CA GLU A 6 -4.43 7.05 -2.76
C GLU A 6 -4.21 6.13 -1.56
N VAL A 7 -3.92 4.85 -1.85
CA VAL A 7 -3.62 3.84 -0.84
C VAL A 7 -2.13 3.53 -0.88
N PHE A 8 -1.48 3.51 0.27
CA PHE A 8 -0.07 3.19 0.41
C PHE A 8 0.11 1.98 1.30
N LYS A 9 1.04 1.10 0.94
CA LYS A 9 1.42 -0.08 1.73
C LYS A 9 2.91 -0.05 2.04
N CYS A 10 3.23 -0.27 3.32
CA CYS A 10 4.59 -0.57 3.75
C CYS A 10 4.89 -2.05 3.50
N ARG A 11 6.04 -2.36 2.90
CA ARG A 11 6.46 -3.74 2.61
C ARG A 11 7.09 -4.43 3.82
N GLU A 12 7.68 -3.68 4.75
CA GLU A 12 8.29 -4.22 5.97
C GLU A 12 7.26 -4.62 7.02
N CYS A 13 6.44 -3.67 7.47
CA CYS A 13 5.48 -3.90 8.57
C CYS A 13 4.09 -4.30 8.09
N GLY A 14 3.81 -4.20 6.78
CA GLY A 14 2.50 -4.51 6.20
C GLY A 14 1.43 -3.44 6.44
N ALA A 15 1.77 -2.29 7.03
CA ALA A 15 0.83 -1.20 7.29
C ALA A 15 0.23 -0.65 5.98
N ILE A 16 -1.09 -0.53 5.93
CA ILE A 16 -1.85 0.02 4.80
C ILE A 16 -2.52 1.32 5.28
N VAL A 17 -2.26 2.43 4.60
CA VAL A 17 -2.82 3.74 4.92
C VAL A 17 -3.49 4.33 3.68
N ALA A 18 -4.62 5.00 3.88
CA ALA A 18 -5.32 5.73 2.83
C ALA A 18 -5.15 7.24 3.07
N VAL A 19 -4.82 7.99 2.03
CA VAL A 19 -4.66 9.44 2.11
C VAL A 19 -6.04 10.10 2.08
N LEU A 20 -6.47 10.66 3.21
CA LEU A 20 -7.73 11.42 3.31
C LEU A 20 -7.57 12.89 2.86
N THR A 21 -6.36 13.43 2.92
CA THR A 21 -6.05 14.80 2.51
C THR A 21 -4.68 14.81 1.85
N GLY A 22 -4.64 15.21 0.59
CA GLY A 22 -3.41 15.30 -0.18
C GLY A 22 -2.44 16.35 0.38
N GLY A 23 -1.14 16.07 0.25
CA GLY A 23 -0.07 16.94 0.71
C GLY A 23 1.16 16.83 -0.20
N LYS A 24 2.09 17.78 -0.04
CA LYS A 24 3.39 17.74 -0.75
C LYS A 24 4.45 16.92 -0.03
N GLY A 25 4.14 16.37 1.15
CA GLY A 25 5.06 15.54 1.93
C GLY A 25 5.21 14.13 1.36
N GLU A 26 6.33 13.48 1.69
CA GLU A 26 6.58 12.08 1.36
C GLU A 26 6.17 11.19 2.55
N LEU A 27 5.48 10.09 2.27
CA LEU A 27 5.09 9.10 3.28
C LEU A 27 6.25 8.13 3.54
N VAL A 28 6.80 8.15 4.75
CA VAL A 28 7.91 7.28 5.19
C VAL A 28 7.42 6.42 6.35
N CYS A 29 7.64 5.11 6.25
CA CYS A 29 7.33 4.13 7.28
C CYS A 29 8.48 3.11 7.37
N CYS A 30 8.95 2.80 8.58
CA CYS A 30 10.10 1.91 8.80
C CYS A 30 11.37 2.34 8.03
N ASP A 31 11.69 3.64 8.04
CA ASP A 31 12.84 4.23 7.34
C ASP A 31 12.81 4.07 5.79
N GLN A 32 11.68 3.63 5.23
CA GLN A 32 11.49 3.46 3.79
C GLN A 32 10.30 4.28 3.28
N LYS A 33 10.37 4.69 2.02
CA LYS A 33 9.25 5.36 1.35
C LYS A 33 8.12 4.35 1.12
N MET A 34 6.90 4.73 1.47
CA MET A 34 5.73 3.87 1.31
C MET A 34 5.43 3.64 -0.18
N VAL A 35 4.95 2.44 -0.52
CA VAL A 35 4.64 2.07 -1.90
C VAL A 35 3.17 2.32 -2.18
N GLU A 36 2.87 3.09 -3.21
CA GLU A 36 1.50 3.32 -3.68
C GLU A 36 0.90 2.02 -4.26
N VAL A 37 -0.27 1.65 -3.73
CA VAL A 37 -1.07 0.51 -4.14
C VAL A 37 -2.24 1.00 -4.99
N THR A 38 -2.06 0.96 -6.30
CA THR A 38 -3.15 1.15 -7.27
C THR A 38 -3.92 -0.16 -7.46
N PRO A 39 -5.20 -0.14 -7.88
CA PRO A 39 -5.99 -1.35 -8.13
C PRO A 39 -5.30 -2.33 -9.12
N ASP A 40 -4.60 -1.80 -10.13
CA ASP A 40 -3.81 -2.61 -11.07
C ASP A 40 -2.62 -3.32 -10.41
N LYS A 41 -1.96 -2.66 -9.45
CA LYS A 41 -0.87 -3.26 -8.66
C LYS A 41 -1.41 -4.23 -7.62
N ALA A 42 -2.56 -3.93 -7.02
CA ALA A 42 -3.26 -4.82 -6.09
C ALA A 42 -3.55 -6.17 -6.76
N LYS A 43 -3.98 -6.19 -8.03
CA LYS A 43 -4.22 -7.42 -8.80
C LYS A 43 -3.01 -8.35 -8.91
N LYS A 44 -1.79 -7.79 -8.92
CA LYS A 44 -0.53 -8.55 -8.92
C LYS A 44 -0.11 -9.01 -7.53
N LEU A 45 -0.57 -8.34 -6.47
CA LEU A 45 -0.33 -8.72 -5.07
C LEU A 45 -1.27 -9.85 -4.58
N ILE A 46 -2.40 -10.07 -5.25
CA ILE A 46 -3.36 -11.15 -4.92
C ILE A 46 -2.81 -12.54 -5.26
N HIS A 47 -1.87 -12.64 -6.21
CA HIS A 47 -1.30 -13.93 -6.62
C HIS A 47 -0.45 -14.60 -5.54
N ASP A 48 0.00 -13.83 -4.54
CA ASP A 48 0.80 -14.35 -3.41
C ASP A 48 -0.02 -14.50 -2.12
N MET A 49 -1.28 -14.08 -2.12
CA MET A 49 -2.21 -14.42 -1.03
C MET A 49 -2.63 -15.88 -1.21
N ALA A 50 -1.77 -16.81 -0.80
CA ALA A 50 -2.13 -18.20 -0.59
C ALA A 50 -3.43 -18.21 0.23
N ARG A 51 -4.55 -18.62 -0.40
CA ARG A 51 -5.83 -18.76 0.28
C ARG A 51 -5.60 -19.67 1.50
N PRO A 52 -5.71 -19.18 2.74
CA PRO A 52 -5.63 -20.05 3.89
C PRO A 52 -6.85 -20.96 3.86
N GLY A 53 -6.63 -22.27 3.62
CA GLY A 53 -7.69 -23.27 3.67
C GLY A 53 -8.00 -24.02 2.37
N THR A 54 -6.99 -24.41 1.59
CA THR A 54 -7.15 -25.59 0.71
C THR A 54 -6.50 -26.77 1.44
N PRO A 55 -7.20 -27.88 1.73
CA PRO A 55 -6.55 -29.13 2.15
C PRO A 55 -5.64 -29.67 1.05
#